data_AF-Q0PHU0-F1
#
_entry.id   AF-Q0PHU0-F1
#
_cell.length_a   1.000
_cell.length_b   1.000
_cell.length_c   1.000
_cell.angle_alpha   90.00
_cell.angle_beta   90.00
_cell.angle_gamma   90.00
#
_symmetry.space_group_name_H-M   'P 1'
#
loop_
_entity.id
_entity.type
_entity.pdbx_description
1 polymer ?
#
loop_
_entity_poly.entity_id
_entity_poly.type
_entity_poly.pdbx_seq_one_letter_code
_entity_poly.pdbx_strand_id
1 'polypeptide(L)'
;RFPYLCYKNGGGAFLIPYIIMLCIGGIPLFYMELALGQYHRKGAITCWGRLVPLFKGIGYAVVLIAFYVDFYYNVIIAWALHYFFASFASELPWTKCNNPWNTPDCQEIGSSPLQPPRNDAISNWSTPWSPSSESFLDYAWTFTESTLDGVDIRQDTNATTVLEMDLTRKSSPAAEYFNRAFLELHKSSGIGDLGYVKWDMALCLLAVYLICYFSMWKGISTSG
;
A
#
# COMPACT_ATOMS: atom_id res chain seq x y z
N ARG A 1 -7.43 -5.81 -3.52
CA ARG A 1 -7.02 -6.22 -4.90
C ARG A 1 -8.04 -5.83 -5.96
N PHE A 2 -9.34 -6.15 -5.79
CA PHE A 2 -10.38 -5.86 -6.79
C PHE A 2 -10.48 -4.37 -7.19
N PRO A 3 -10.60 -3.38 -6.27
CA PRO A 3 -10.78 -1.98 -6.66
C PRO A 3 -9.62 -1.43 -7.50
N TYR A 4 -8.39 -1.83 -7.16
CA TYR A 4 -7.17 -1.43 -7.88
C TYR A 4 -7.17 -1.95 -9.33
N LEU A 5 -7.55 -3.22 -9.54
CA LEU A 5 -7.64 -3.82 -10.88
C LEU A 5 -8.77 -3.20 -11.70
N CYS A 6 -9.94 -2.96 -11.09
CA CYS A 6 -11.05 -2.29 -11.76
C CYS A 6 -10.61 -0.92 -12.26
N TYR A 7 -10.04 -0.09 -11.39
CA TYR A 7 -9.57 1.24 -11.76
C TYR A 7 -8.54 1.20 -12.90
N LYS A 8 -7.54 0.29 -12.81
CA LYS A 8 -6.50 0.15 -13.83
C LYS A 8 -7.03 -0.31 -15.20
N ASN A 9 -8.09 -1.12 -15.22
CA ASN A 9 -8.62 -1.75 -16.45
C ASN A 9 -9.91 -1.08 -16.97
N GLY A 10 -10.07 0.24 -16.78
CA GLY A 10 -11.21 0.99 -17.31
C GLY A 10 -12.38 1.17 -16.33
N GLY A 11 -12.10 1.13 -15.02
CA GLY A 11 -13.06 1.43 -13.96
C GLY A 11 -14.27 0.50 -13.99
N GLY A 12 -15.46 1.07 -14.20
CA GLY A 12 -16.72 0.34 -14.26
C GLY A 12 -16.84 -0.60 -15.48
N ALA A 13 -16.15 -0.32 -16.59
CA ALA A 13 -16.22 -1.17 -17.79
C ALA A 13 -15.61 -2.56 -17.55
N PHE A 14 -14.65 -2.68 -16.62
CA PHE A 14 -14.06 -3.96 -16.20
C PHE A 14 -15.10 -4.91 -15.58
N LEU A 15 -16.23 -4.40 -15.10
CA LEU A 15 -17.26 -5.22 -14.48
C LEU A 15 -17.95 -6.16 -15.49
N ILE A 16 -18.05 -5.77 -16.76
CA ILE A 16 -18.68 -6.57 -17.82
C ILE A 16 -17.93 -7.91 -18.02
N PRO A 17 -16.63 -7.92 -18.37
CA PRO A 17 -15.89 -9.18 -18.51
C PRO A 17 -15.75 -9.92 -17.17
N TYR A 18 -15.70 -9.20 -16.04
CA TYR A 18 -15.66 -9.82 -14.71
C TYR A 18 -16.91 -10.66 -14.43
N ILE A 19 -18.11 -10.13 -14.67
CA ILE A 19 -19.37 -10.85 -14.47
C ILE A 19 -19.52 -12.01 -15.45
N ILE A 20 -19.12 -11.83 -16.72
CA ILE A 20 -19.14 -12.91 -17.71
C ILE A 20 -18.24 -14.08 -17.27
N MET A 21 -17.00 -13.79 -16.87
CA MET A 21 -16.06 -14.82 -16.39
C MET A 21 -16.48 -15.43 -15.05
N LEU A 22 -17.14 -14.65 -14.18
CA LEU A 22 -17.72 -15.15 -12.94
C LEU A 22 -18.84 -16.16 -13.24
N CYS A 23 -19.75 -15.84 -14.15
CA CYS A 23 -20.88 -16.71 -14.49
C CYS A 23 -20.45 -17.97 -15.26
N ILE A 24 -19.51 -17.88 -16.20
CA ILE A 24 -19.09 -19.00 -17.04
C ILE A 24 -18.02 -19.87 -16.37
N GLY A 25 -17.10 -19.26 -15.62
CA GLY A 25 -15.97 -19.96 -15.00
C GLY A 25 -16.09 -20.08 -13.48
N GLY A 26 -16.23 -18.94 -12.80
CA GLY A 26 -16.16 -18.88 -11.33
C GLY A 26 -17.26 -19.69 -10.63
N ILE A 27 -18.53 -19.43 -10.97
CA ILE A 27 -19.69 -20.07 -10.34
C ILE A 27 -19.71 -21.58 -10.62
N PRO A 28 -19.52 -22.07 -11.85
CA PRO A 28 -19.51 -23.51 -12.12
C PRO A 28 -18.39 -24.26 -11.41
N LEU A 29 -17.16 -23.69 -11.36
CA LEU A 29 -16.03 -24.31 -10.67
C LEU A 29 -16.26 -24.38 -9.15
N PHE A 30 -16.73 -23.28 -8.57
CA PHE A 30 -17.07 -23.24 -7.15
C PHE A 30 -18.19 -24.24 -6.80
N TYR A 31 -19.24 -24.30 -7.62
CA TYR A 31 -20.34 -25.24 -7.43
C TYR A 31 -19.86 -26.70 -7.54
N MET A 32 -19.02 -27.02 -8.53
CA MET A 32 -18.45 -28.36 -8.69
C MET A 32 -17.66 -28.78 -7.45
N GLU A 33 -16.82 -27.89 -6.91
CA GLU A 33 -16.03 -28.17 -5.71
C GLU A 33 -16.91 -28.41 -4.48
N LEU A 34 -17.92 -27.57 -4.27
CA LEU A 34 -18.90 -27.75 -3.19
C LEU A 34 -19.67 -29.07 -3.32
N ALA A 35 -20.18 -29.37 -4.52
CA ALA A 35 -20.91 -30.60 -4.78
C ALA A 35 -20.05 -31.85 -4.53
N LEU A 36 -18.79 -31.85 -4.97
CA LEU A 36 -17.82 -32.93 -4.70
C LEU A 36 -17.55 -33.08 -3.21
N GLY A 37 -17.34 -31.97 -2.50
CA GLY A 37 -17.10 -31.97 -1.05
C GLY A 37 -18.28 -32.53 -0.26
N GLN A 38 -19.51 -32.12 -0.60
CA GLN A 38 -20.73 -32.59 0.05
C GLN A 38 -21.06 -34.05 -0.28
N TYR A 39 -20.82 -34.50 -1.51
CA TYR A 39 -21.09 -35.87 -1.96
C TYR A 39 -20.12 -36.87 -1.32
N HIS A 40 -18.82 -36.59 -1.35
CA HIS A 40 -17.81 -37.53 -0.85
C HIS A 40 -17.53 -37.41 0.66
N ARG A 41 -17.87 -36.28 1.30
CA ARG A 41 -17.70 -36.01 2.75
C ARG A 41 -16.29 -36.34 3.26
N LYS A 42 -15.29 -36.04 2.45
CA LYS A 42 -13.91 -36.44 2.64
C LYS A 42 -12.98 -35.28 2.33
N GLY A 43 -11.82 -35.27 2.99
CA GLY A 43 -10.76 -34.30 2.68
C GLY A 43 -10.19 -34.52 1.27
N ALA A 44 -9.62 -33.46 0.71
CA ALA A 44 -9.15 -33.40 -0.69
C ALA A 44 -8.27 -34.59 -1.09
N ILE A 45 -7.28 -35.00 -0.26
CA ILE A 45 -6.37 -36.13 -0.56
C ILE A 45 -7.16 -37.44 -0.74
N THR A 46 -8.07 -37.73 0.19
CA THR A 46 -8.86 -38.97 0.16
C THR A 46 -9.98 -38.94 -0.88
N CYS A 47 -10.45 -37.75 -1.27
CA CYS A 47 -11.45 -37.55 -2.31
C CYS A 47 -10.87 -37.94 -3.68
N TRP A 48 -9.72 -37.35 -4.06
CA TRP A 48 -9.05 -37.64 -5.34
C TRP A 48 -8.60 -39.10 -5.45
N GLY A 49 -8.10 -39.69 -4.35
CA GLY A 49 -7.72 -41.10 -4.33
C GLY A 49 -8.87 -42.09 -4.60
N ARG A 50 -10.13 -41.69 -4.37
CA ARG A 50 -11.32 -42.51 -4.66
C ARG A 50 -11.96 -42.21 -6.01
N LEU A 51 -11.83 -40.98 -6.51
CA LEU A 51 -12.38 -40.59 -7.80
C LEU A 51 -11.48 -41.08 -8.95
N VAL A 52 -10.21 -40.64 -8.95
CA VAL A 52 -9.20 -41.02 -9.95
C VAL A 52 -7.84 -41.12 -9.24
N PRO A 53 -7.34 -42.33 -8.93
CA PRO A 53 -6.12 -42.50 -8.14
C PRO A 53 -4.86 -41.90 -8.80
N LEU A 54 -4.86 -41.76 -10.13
CA LEU A 54 -3.80 -41.07 -10.89
C LEU A 54 -3.64 -39.61 -10.44
N PHE A 55 -4.73 -38.94 -10.04
CA PHE A 55 -4.73 -37.54 -9.62
C PHE A 55 -4.65 -37.32 -8.11
N LYS A 56 -4.23 -38.35 -7.35
CA LYS A 56 -4.01 -38.23 -5.90
C LYS A 56 -3.02 -37.11 -5.54
N GLY A 57 -2.11 -36.75 -6.45
CA GLY A 57 -1.17 -35.63 -6.30
C GLY A 57 -1.85 -34.26 -6.12
N ILE A 58 -3.04 -34.05 -6.69
CA ILE A 58 -3.78 -32.78 -6.57
C ILE A 58 -4.09 -32.48 -5.10
N GLY A 59 -4.48 -33.49 -4.32
CA GLY A 59 -4.78 -33.30 -2.90
C GLY A 59 -3.55 -32.85 -2.09
N TYR A 60 -2.37 -33.40 -2.37
CA TYR A 60 -1.13 -32.96 -1.72
C TYR A 60 -0.73 -31.55 -2.14
N ALA A 61 -0.90 -31.20 -3.42
CA ALA A 61 -0.65 -29.86 -3.92
C ALA A 61 -1.56 -28.82 -3.22
N VAL A 62 -2.84 -29.12 -3.01
CA VAL A 62 -3.77 -28.23 -2.28
C VAL A 62 -3.32 -28.00 -0.84
N VAL A 63 -2.87 -29.04 -0.13
CA VAL A 63 -2.36 -28.90 1.25
C VAL A 63 -1.08 -28.06 1.29
N LEU A 64 -0.15 -28.27 0.34
CA LEU A 64 1.06 -27.48 0.22
C LEU A 64 0.75 -26.00 -0.09
N ILE A 65 -0.17 -25.73 -1.01
CA ILE A 65 -0.62 -24.36 -1.31
C ILE A 65 -1.24 -23.71 -0.08
N ALA A 66 -2.10 -24.42 0.65
CA ALA A 66 -2.71 -23.92 1.88
C ALA A 66 -1.67 -23.57 2.95
N PHE A 67 -0.61 -24.37 3.09
CA PHE A 67 0.51 -24.09 3.99
C PHE A 67 1.27 -22.82 3.63
N TYR A 68 1.59 -22.60 2.35
CA TYR A 68 2.22 -21.34 1.91
C TYR A 68 1.29 -20.14 2.10
N VAL A 69 -0.01 -20.32 1.83
CA VAL A 69 -1.05 -19.30 2.03
C VAL A 69 -1.15 -18.90 3.50
N ASP A 70 -1.15 -19.87 4.41
CA ASP A 70 -1.19 -19.63 5.86
C ASP A 70 -0.05 -18.71 6.32
N PHE A 71 1.19 -19.01 5.91
CA PHE A 71 2.35 -18.22 6.33
C PHE A 71 2.26 -16.75 5.97
N TYR A 72 1.93 -16.40 4.72
CA TYR A 72 1.92 -14.99 4.34
C TYR A 72 0.66 -14.25 4.79
N TYR A 73 -0.52 -14.91 4.81
CA TYR A 73 -1.74 -14.24 5.23
C TYR A 73 -1.76 -13.96 6.73
N ASN A 74 -1.27 -14.89 7.56
CA ASN A 74 -1.20 -14.65 9.01
C ASN A 74 -0.26 -13.49 9.34
N VAL A 75 0.81 -13.28 8.56
CA VAL A 75 1.68 -12.09 8.68
C VAL A 75 0.91 -10.81 8.37
N ILE A 76 0.10 -10.77 7.31
CA ILE A 76 -0.71 -9.59 6.96
C ILE A 76 -1.76 -9.31 8.06
N ILE A 77 -2.39 -10.36 8.61
CA ILE A 77 -3.34 -10.20 9.72
C ILE A 77 -2.62 -9.68 10.96
N ALA A 78 -1.41 -10.15 11.25
CA ALA A 78 -0.60 -9.64 12.35
C ALA A 78 -0.27 -8.14 12.17
N TRP A 79 0.00 -7.70 10.94
CA TRP A 79 0.15 -6.27 10.65
C TRP A 79 -1.12 -5.51 10.97
N ALA A 80 -2.27 -5.97 10.48
CA ALA A 80 -3.56 -5.34 10.78
C ALA A 80 -3.85 -5.28 12.29
N LEU A 81 -3.54 -6.34 13.04
CA LEU A 81 -3.71 -6.39 14.50
C LEU A 81 -2.80 -5.37 15.21
N HIS A 82 -1.56 -5.22 14.76
CA HIS A 82 -0.66 -4.19 15.28
C HIS A 82 -1.22 -2.78 15.05
N TYR A 83 -1.65 -2.47 13.82
CA TYR A 83 -2.27 -1.19 13.49
C TYR A 83 -3.58 -0.95 14.27
N PHE A 84 -4.34 -2.03 14.54
CA PHE A 84 -5.56 -1.96 15.34
C PHE A 84 -5.27 -1.48 16.76
N PHE A 85 -4.27 -2.05 17.44
CA PHE A 85 -3.87 -1.59 18.77
C PHE A 85 -3.23 -0.20 18.75
N ALA A 86 -2.41 0.09 17.73
CA ALA A 86 -1.81 1.42 17.57
C ALA A 86 -2.86 2.54 17.34
N SER A 87 -4.06 2.18 16.87
CA SER A 87 -5.15 3.14 16.64
C SER A 87 -5.85 3.59 17.93
N PHE A 88 -5.60 2.97 19.10
CA PHE A 88 -6.13 3.46 20.38
C PHE A 88 -5.34 4.65 20.96
N ALA A 89 -4.22 5.03 20.33
CA ALA A 89 -3.47 6.21 20.72
C ALA A 89 -4.25 7.51 20.42
N SER A 90 -4.13 8.50 21.30
CA SER A 90 -4.79 9.81 21.13
C SER A 90 -4.31 10.57 19.90
N GLU A 91 -3.04 10.40 19.53
CA GLU A 91 -2.49 10.85 18.26
C GLU A 91 -1.89 9.67 17.52
N LEU A 92 -2.25 9.50 16.25
CA LEU A 92 -1.82 8.34 15.46
C LEU A 92 -0.41 8.58 14.90
N PRO A 93 0.50 7.60 14.96
CA PRO A 93 1.91 7.82 14.64
C PRO A 93 2.19 8.07 13.14
N TRP A 94 1.21 7.78 12.27
CA TRP A 94 1.28 8.01 10.82
C TRP A 94 0.61 9.32 10.35
N THR A 95 0.27 10.22 11.28
CA THR A 95 -0.37 11.52 10.95
C THR A 95 0.64 12.64 10.74
N LYS A 96 1.67 12.71 11.58
CA LYS A 96 2.66 13.80 11.60
C LYS A 96 4.00 13.38 11.02
N CYS A 97 4.72 14.35 10.47
CA CYS A 97 6.09 14.16 9.99
C CYS A 97 7.15 14.34 11.09
N ASN A 98 6.77 14.76 12.30
CA ASN A 98 7.69 14.94 13.43
C ASN A 98 7.94 13.63 14.22
N ASN A 99 8.56 12.64 13.59
CA ASN A 99 8.91 11.36 14.23
C ASN A 99 10.35 10.94 13.88
N PRO A 100 11.03 10.13 14.72
CA PRO A 100 12.44 9.78 14.52
C PRO A 100 12.72 8.92 13.28
N TRP A 101 11.69 8.29 12.71
CA TRP A 101 11.81 7.48 11.50
C TRP A 101 11.61 8.26 10.20
N ASN A 102 11.16 9.52 10.26
CA ASN A 102 10.80 10.28 9.07
C ASN A 102 12.01 10.92 8.38
N THR A 103 11.93 11.06 7.06
CA THR A 103 12.91 11.77 6.21
C THR A 103 12.53 13.24 6.01
N PRO A 104 13.47 14.10 5.55
CA PRO A 104 13.14 15.48 5.15
C PRO A 104 12.13 15.53 3.99
N ASP A 105 11.95 14.43 3.26
CA ASP A 105 10.98 14.31 2.15
C ASP A 105 9.53 14.07 2.62
N CYS A 106 9.28 13.97 3.93
CA CYS A 106 7.96 13.74 4.51
C CYS A 106 7.07 14.99 4.41
N GLN A 107 5.87 14.85 3.83
CA GLN A 107 4.89 15.94 3.77
C GLN A 107 3.54 15.53 4.39
N GLU A 108 3.04 16.32 5.35
CA GLU A 108 1.74 16.11 5.98
C GLU A 108 0.58 16.45 5.03
N ILE A 109 -0.48 15.64 5.05
CA ILE A 109 -1.67 15.84 4.22
C ILE A 109 -2.39 17.11 4.69
N GLY A 110 -2.33 18.17 3.87
CA GLY A 110 -2.89 19.48 4.21
C GLY A 110 -1.87 20.53 4.63
N SER A 111 -0.58 20.16 4.74
CA SER A 111 0.48 21.16 4.72
C SER A 111 0.59 21.69 3.31
N SER A 112 0.01 22.86 3.06
CA SER A 112 0.44 23.72 1.96
C SER A 112 1.97 23.69 1.99
N PRO A 113 2.66 23.55 0.84
CA PRO A 113 4.10 23.80 0.83
C PRO A 113 4.27 25.11 1.59
N LEU A 114 5.10 25.11 2.63
CA LEU A 114 5.43 26.31 3.40
C LEU A 114 5.47 27.42 2.36
N GLN A 115 4.46 28.30 2.38
CA GLN A 115 4.57 29.50 1.58
C GLN A 115 5.89 30.06 2.10
N PRO A 116 6.90 30.28 1.23
CA PRO A 116 8.07 31.04 1.65
C PRO A 116 7.50 32.26 2.38
N PRO A 117 8.03 32.61 3.57
CA PRO A 117 7.41 33.56 4.48
C PRO A 117 6.80 34.66 3.64
N ARG A 118 5.47 34.81 3.71
CA ARG A 118 4.82 35.96 3.10
C ARG A 118 5.49 37.12 3.78
N ASN A 119 6.44 37.74 3.09
CA ASN A 119 6.98 38.99 3.54
C ASN A 119 5.76 39.88 3.64
N ASP A 120 5.41 40.30 4.86
CA ASP A 120 4.35 41.27 5.11
C ASP A 120 4.67 42.64 4.48
N ALA A 121 5.73 42.72 3.67
CA ALA A 121 6.01 43.79 2.73
C ALA A 121 5.02 43.88 1.54
N ILE A 122 3.90 43.15 1.54
CA ILE A 122 2.77 43.39 0.61
C ILE A 122 1.50 43.76 1.40
N SER A 123 1.60 44.73 2.31
CA SER A 123 0.42 45.45 2.82
C SER A 123 0.14 46.77 2.09
N ASN A 124 0.99 47.19 1.13
CA ASN A 124 0.98 48.58 0.67
C ASN A 124 0.85 48.80 -0.84
N TRP A 125 0.22 47.89 -1.60
CA TRP A 125 -0.24 48.26 -2.94
C TRP A 125 -1.73 47.98 -3.10
N SER A 126 -2.51 48.98 -2.69
CA SER A 126 -3.80 49.26 -3.29
C SER A 126 -3.60 49.42 -4.80
N THR A 127 -4.05 48.46 -5.60
CA THR A 127 -4.18 48.64 -7.03
C THR A 127 -5.61 49.07 -7.36
N PRO A 128 -5.82 50.31 -7.81
CA PRO A 128 -6.86 50.54 -8.79
C PRO A 128 -6.28 50.19 -10.17
N TRP A 129 -7.11 49.62 -11.05
CA TRP A 129 -6.93 49.48 -12.50
C TRP A 129 -6.27 48.21 -13.06
N SER A 130 -7.03 47.54 -13.93
CA SER A 130 -6.58 46.80 -15.11
C SER A 130 -7.00 47.61 -16.37
N PRO A 131 -6.66 47.25 -17.61
CA PRO A 131 -5.55 46.44 -18.15
C PRO A 131 -4.82 47.12 -19.35
N SER A 132 -3.57 46.75 -19.65
CA SER A 132 -3.06 46.72 -21.04
C SER A 132 -1.78 45.89 -21.15
N SER A 133 -1.68 45.22 -22.29
CA SER A 133 -0.64 44.31 -22.77
C SER A 133 0.80 44.84 -22.62
N GLU A 134 1.73 43.88 -22.50
CA GLU A 134 3.21 44.03 -22.52
C GLU A 134 3.86 44.39 -21.17
N SER A 135 4.11 43.37 -20.36
CA SER A 135 5.16 43.35 -19.31
C SER A 135 5.07 42.12 -18.40
N PHE A 136 4.25 41.10 -18.71
CA PHE A 136 4.15 39.89 -17.89
C PHE A 136 5.49 39.14 -17.71
N LEU A 137 6.44 39.34 -18.63
CA LEU A 137 7.75 38.67 -18.61
C LEU A 137 8.75 39.30 -17.62
N ASP A 138 8.65 40.59 -17.30
CA ASP A 138 9.56 41.24 -16.32
C ASP A 138 9.19 40.92 -14.87
N TYR A 139 7.89 40.73 -14.59
CA TYR A 139 7.40 40.34 -13.27
C TYR A 139 7.65 38.85 -12.97
N ALA A 140 7.74 38.01 -14.01
CA ALA A 140 8.08 36.60 -13.84
C ALA A 140 9.57 36.39 -13.50
N TRP A 141 10.46 37.21 -14.09
CA TRP A 141 11.92 37.11 -13.89
C TRP A 141 12.39 37.53 -12.48
N THR A 142 11.72 38.51 -11.87
CA THR A 142 11.99 38.90 -10.48
C THR A 142 11.42 37.93 -9.46
N PHE A 143 10.37 37.18 -9.81
CA PHE A 143 9.80 36.14 -8.93
C PHE A 143 10.73 34.93 -8.80
N THR A 144 11.52 34.61 -9.84
CA THR A 144 12.48 33.49 -9.84
C THR A 144 13.72 33.70 -8.97
N GLU A 145 14.08 34.94 -8.63
CA GLU A 145 15.32 35.24 -7.89
C GLU A 145 15.21 34.98 -6.38
N SER A 146 13.99 34.79 -5.84
CA SER A 146 13.73 34.67 -4.40
C SER A 146 13.48 33.25 -3.89
N THR A 147 13.45 32.24 -4.77
CA THR A 147 13.19 30.83 -4.41
C THR A 147 14.39 29.91 -4.62
N LEU A 148 15.60 30.47 -4.69
CA LEU A 148 16.86 29.71 -4.75
C LEU A 148 17.43 29.51 -3.34
N ASP A 149 16.86 28.56 -2.60
CA ASP A 149 17.60 27.79 -1.62
C ASP A 149 17.17 26.33 -1.78
N GLY A 150 17.94 25.57 -2.59
CA GLY A 150 17.76 24.12 -2.76
C GLY A 150 17.55 23.60 -4.19
N VAL A 151 17.79 24.40 -5.24
CA VAL A 151 17.82 23.93 -6.64
C VAL A 151 19.26 24.04 -7.15
N ASP A 152 19.92 22.91 -7.40
CA ASP A 152 21.29 22.87 -7.94
C ASP A 152 21.23 22.82 -9.47
N ILE A 153 21.40 23.97 -10.13
CA ILE A 153 21.35 24.09 -11.60
C ILE A 153 22.76 23.84 -12.16
N ARG A 154 23.02 22.65 -12.69
CA ARG A 154 24.17 22.41 -13.58
C ARG A 154 23.84 22.99 -14.96
N GLN A 155 24.53 24.08 -15.30
CA GLN A 155 24.35 24.81 -16.55
C GLN A 155 25.27 24.24 -17.65
N ASP A 156 24.77 23.27 -18.41
CA ASP A 156 25.39 22.90 -19.69
C ASP A 156 24.85 23.83 -20.79
N THR A 157 25.70 24.74 -21.24
CA THR A 157 25.42 25.67 -22.34
C THR A 157 25.17 24.92 -23.66
N ASN A 158 24.00 25.16 -24.28
CA ASN A 158 23.59 24.84 -25.68
C ASN A 158 22.53 23.75 -25.92
N ALA A 159 21.55 23.57 -25.05
CA ALA A 159 20.28 22.95 -25.42
C ALA A 159 19.13 23.67 -24.72
N THR A 160 17.98 23.77 -25.38
CA THR A 160 16.70 24.18 -24.80
C THR A 160 16.58 23.61 -23.39
N THR A 161 16.60 24.47 -22.37
CA THR A 161 16.45 24.08 -20.97
C THR A 161 15.04 23.55 -20.78
N VAL A 162 14.92 22.23 -20.87
CA VAL A 162 13.77 21.51 -20.35
C VAL A 162 13.73 21.86 -18.87
N LEU A 163 12.66 22.51 -18.41
CA LEU A 163 12.40 22.63 -16.97
C LEU A 163 12.11 21.20 -16.50
N GLU A 164 13.15 20.46 -16.13
CA GLU A 164 12.99 19.29 -15.29
C GLU A 164 12.50 19.83 -13.94
N MET A 165 11.18 19.84 -13.78
CA MET A 165 10.58 19.81 -12.47
C MET A 165 11.08 18.53 -11.83
N ASP A 166 12.17 18.63 -11.06
CA ASP A 166 12.60 17.54 -10.23
C ASP A 166 11.49 17.37 -9.18
N LEU A 167 10.59 16.43 -9.47
CA LEU A 167 9.62 15.94 -8.54
C LEU A 167 10.44 15.31 -7.41
N THR A 168 10.88 16.14 -6.46
CA THR A 168 11.32 15.70 -5.14
C THR A 168 10.28 14.67 -4.71
N ARG A 169 10.74 13.43 -4.51
CA ARG A 169 9.87 12.29 -4.26
C ARG A 169 9.29 12.46 -2.86
N LYS A 170 8.29 13.33 -2.73
CA LYS A 170 7.61 13.60 -1.46
C LYS A 170 6.86 12.35 -1.04
N SER A 171 7.06 11.94 0.21
CA SER A 171 6.41 10.77 0.79
C SER A 171 5.40 11.21 1.84
N SER A 172 4.28 10.49 1.94
CA SER A 172 3.30 10.74 3.00
C SER A 172 3.80 10.17 4.33
N PRO A 173 3.43 10.76 5.49
CA PRO A 173 3.81 10.25 6.81
C PRO A 173 3.35 8.81 7.03
N ALA A 174 2.22 8.40 6.43
CA ALA A 174 1.75 7.02 6.49
C ALA A 174 2.61 6.06 5.67
N ALA A 175 3.09 6.47 4.48
CA ALA A 175 3.99 5.65 3.68
C ALA A 175 5.37 5.52 4.36
N GLU A 176 5.88 6.59 4.97
CA GLU A 176 7.13 6.52 5.73
C GLU A 176 7.00 5.67 6.99
N TYR A 177 5.91 5.81 7.73
CA TYR A 177 5.64 4.97 8.90
C TYR A 177 5.63 3.49 8.51
N PHE A 178 4.93 3.11 7.43
CA PHE A 178 4.89 1.72 6.99
C PHE A 178 6.27 1.19 6.56
N ASN A 179 7.00 1.94 5.72
CA ASN A 179 8.27 1.47 5.16
C ASN A 179 9.45 1.55 6.14
N ARG A 180 9.50 2.58 6.99
CA ARG A 180 10.65 2.90 7.82
C ARG A 180 10.47 2.53 9.28
N ALA A 181 9.31 2.80 9.87
CA ALA A 181 9.06 2.50 11.27
C ALA A 181 8.57 1.06 11.45
N PHE A 182 7.56 0.67 10.68
CA PHE A 182 6.87 -0.60 10.84
C PHE A 182 7.67 -1.75 10.24
N LEU A 183 7.93 -1.72 8.92
CA LEU A 183 8.68 -2.77 8.21
C LEU A 183 10.21 -2.65 8.35
N GLU A 184 10.73 -1.44 8.61
CA GLU A 184 12.17 -1.15 8.63
C GLU A 184 12.91 -1.57 7.35
N LEU A 185 12.24 -1.48 6.20
CA LEU A 185 12.71 -1.96 4.90
C LEU A 185 14.03 -1.30 4.47
N HIS A 186 14.28 -0.07 4.93
CA HIS A 186 15.51 0.70 4.68
C HIS A 186 16.77 0.09 5.31
N LYS A 187 16.66 -0.83 6.28
CA LYS A 187 17.82 -1.51 6.88
C LYS A 187 18.28 -2.73 6.09
N SER A 188 17.45 -3.22 5.16
CA SER A 188 17.74 -4.38 4.32
C SER A 188 18.24 -3.92 2.96
N SER A 189 19.40 -4.44 2.53
CA SER A 189 19.95 -4.19 1.18
C SER A 189 19.26 -5.02 0.09
N GLY A 190 18.23 -5.81 0.45
CA GLY A 190 17.46 -6.66 -0.46
C GLY A 190 17.20 -8.06 0.10
N ILE A 191 16.76 -8.99 -0.76
CA ILE A 191 16.35 -10.34 -0.34
C ILE A 191 17.47 -11.20 0.26
N GLY A 192 18.73 -10.84 -0.01
CA GLY A 192 19.91 -11.54 0.52
C GLY A 192 20.26 -11.15 1.96
N ASP A 193 19.71 -10.06 2.49
CA ASP A 193 19.94 -9.59 3.86
C ASP A 193 18.61 -9.14 4.47
N LEU A 194 17.92 -10.08 5.10
CA LEU A 194 16.57 -9.88 5.64
C LEU A 194 16.55 -9.11 6.97
N GLY A 195 17.72 -8.77 7.53
CA GLY A 195 17.83 -8.09 8.81
C GLY A 195 17.37 -8.96 9.99
N TYR A 196 16.95 -8.32 11.08
CA TYR A 196 16.50 -8.96 12.31
C TYR A 196 14.97 -9.03 12.42
N VAL A 197 14.48 -10.00 13.18
CA VAL A 197 13.05 -10.14 13.47
C VAL A 197 12.63 -9.14 14.55
N LYS A 198 11.63 -8.31 14.26
CA LYS A 198 11.03 -7.39 15.23
C LYS A 198 10.13 -8.15 16.22
N TRP A 199 10.43 -8.03 17.51
CA TRP A 199 9.67 -8.71 18.57
C TRP A 199 8.20 -8.30 18.63
N ASP A 200 7.88 -7.02 18.39
CA ASP A 200 6.48 -6.55 18.38
C ASP A 200 5.65 -7.27 17.31
N MET A 201 6.24 -7.49 16.13
CA MET A 201 5.58 -8.21 15.03
C MET A 201 5.49 -9.71 15.33
N ALA A 202 6.54 -10.29 15.93
CA ALA A 202 6.54 -11.69 16.34
C ALA A 202 5.47 -11.97 17.40
N LEU A 203 5.26 -11.05 18.35
CA LEU A 203 4.21 -11.15 19.36
C LEU A 203 2.81 -10.99 18.76
N CYS A 204 2.60 -10.04 17.85
CA CYS A 204 1.34 -9.93 17.12
C CYS A 204 1.05 -11.19 16.29
N LEU A 205 2.06 -11.76 15.64
CA LEU A 205 1.92 -13.01 14.89
C LEU A 205 1.59 -14.20 15.80
N LEU A 206 2.26 -14.31 16.95
CA LEU A 206 1.95 -15.33 17.96
C LEU A 206 0.50 -15.20 18.45
N ALA A 207 0.04 -13.98 18.72
CA ALA A 207 -1.35 -13.73 19.12
C ALA A 207 -2.34 -14.18 18.04
N VAL A 208 -2.08 -13.89 16.76
CA VAL A 208 -2.91 -14.37 15.65
C VAL A 208 -2.96 -15.89 15.60
N TYR A 209 -1.81 -16.57 15.70
CA TYR A 209 -1.77 -18.04 15.73
C TYR A 209 -2.52 -18.63 16.91
N LEU A 210 -2.43 -18.01 18.11
CA LEU A 210 -3.19 -18.45 19.28
C LEU A 210 -4.70 -18.30 19.05
N ILE A 211 -5.15 -17.16 18.48
CA ILE A 211 -6.56 -16.94 18.16
C ILE A 211 -7.06 -17.99 17.14
N CYS A 212 -6.31 -18.21 16.06
CA CYS A 212 -6.62 -19.22 15.05
C CYS A 212 -6.63 -20.64 15.65
N TYR A 213 -5.70 -20.94 16.54
CA TYR A 213 -5.65 -22.24 17.21
C TYR A 213 -6.87 -22.46 18.11
N PHE A 214 -7.25 -21.49 18.94
CA PHE A 214 -8.42 -21.60 19.80
C PHE A 214 -9.74 -21.64 19.02
N SER A 215 -9.86 -20.94 17.89
CA SER A 215 -11.06 -21.00 17.04
C SER A 215 -11.23 -22.37 16.39
N MET A 216 -10.14 -23.06 16.08
CA MET A 216 -10.14 -24.39 15.46
C MET A 216 -10.05 -25.55 16.47
N TRP A 217 -9.72 -25.30 17.74
CA TRP A 217 -9.45 -26.35 18.74
C TRP A 217 -10.57 -27.40 18.82
N LYS A 218 -11.83 -26.97 18.83
CA LYS A 218 -13.01 -27.85 18.94
C LYS A 218 -13.57 -28.30 17.57
N GLY A 219 -12.82 -28.03 16.49
CA GLY A 219 -13.19 -28.39 15.13
C GLY A 219 -14.29 -27.51 14.55
N ILE A 220 -15.05 -28.07 13.59
CA ILE A 220 -16.07 -27.33 12.81
C ILE A 220 -17.24 -26.80 13.66
N SER A 221 -17.42 -27.33 14.87
CA SER A 221 -18.49 -26.90 15.78
C SER A 221 -18.25 -25.52 16.41
N THR A 222 -17.00 -25.04 16.43
CA THR A 222 -16.64 -23.73 17.00
C THR A 222 -16.22 -22.69 15.98
N SER A 223 -16.07 -23.09 14.72
CA SER A 223 -15.61 -22.19 13.65
C SER A 223 -16.74 -21.39 12.99
N GLY A 224 -18.00 -21.76 13.22
CA GLY A 224 -19.19 -21.07 12.73
C GLY A 224 -19.84 -20.25 13.82
#